data_AF-A0A392M1U1-F1
#
_entry.id   AF-A0A392M1U1-F1
#
_cell.length_a   1.000
_cell.length_b   1.000
_cell.length_c   1.000
_cell.angle_alpha   90.00
_cell.angle_beta   90.00
_cell.angle_gamma   90.00
#
_symmetry.space_group_name_H-M   'P 1'
#
loop_
_entity.id
_entity.type
_entity.pdbx_description
1 polymer ?
#
loop_
_entity_poly.entity_id
_entity_poly.type
_entity_poly.pdbx_seq_one_letter_code
_entity_poly.pdbx_strand_id
1 'polypeptide(L)'
;LRDEKIKVLTPKEAGYAVQLSNKALLDVRPSNEHNKAWVKGSTWIPIFDVDNGLDVGTIPRKVTNFAMGGWWSGMPTLSFDNSFLPKVVEKFPKDAELIVACQKGLRSLAACELLYNAGYSNLFWVQGGFEAAEEEACFPIQFSEISMDLVVEGPVPLKFAGIGGISEFLG
;
A
#
# COMPACT_ATOMS: atom_id res chain seq x y z
N LEU A 1 -5.77 -14.07 -10.15
CA LEU A 1 -7.01 -14.42 -9.42
C LEU A 1 -7.32 -15.92 -9.56
N ARG A 2 -6.31 -16.79 -9.44
CA ARG A 2 -6.42 -18.22 -9.83
C ARG A 2 -6.67 -19.17 -8.67
N ASP A 3 -6.89 -18.62 -7.48
CA ASP A 3 -7.27 -19.38 -6.30
C ASP A 3 -8.12 -18.45 -5.42
N GLU A 4 -9.31 -18.88 -5.02
CA GLU A 4 -10.29 -18.19 -4.15
C GLU A 4 -9.77 -17.96 -2.71
N LYS A 5 -8.45 -17.93 -2.52
CA LYS A 5 -7.74 -17.85 -1.24
C LYS A 5 -7.64 -16.43 -0.70
N ILE A 6 -7.58 -15.44 -1.60
CA ILE A 6 -7.55 -14.01 -1.25
C ILE A 6 -8.90 -13.41 -1.62
N LYS A 7 -9.60 -12.89 -0.61
CA LYS A 7 -10.90 -12.25 -0.82
C LYS A 7 -10.69 -10.88 -1.45
N VAL A 8 -11.36 -10.60 -2.56
CA VAL A 8 -11.29 -9.31 -3.24
C VAL A 8 -12.32 -8.38 -2.60
N LEU A 9 -11.91 -7.16 -2.25
CA LEU A 9 -12.80 -6.11 -1.78
C LEU A 9 -12.69 -4.89 -2.70
N THR A 10 -13.81 -4.22 -2.91
CA THR A 10 -13.81 -2.86 -3.46
C THR A 10 -13.35 -1.85 -2.39
N PRO A 11 -12.84 -0.67 -2.79
CA PRO A 11 -12.47 0.38 -1.84
C PRO A 11 -13.61 0.78 -0.88
N LYS A 12 -14.86 0.78 -1.37
CA LYS A 12 -16.05 1.06 -0.57
C LYS A 12 -16.26 -0.01 0.50
N GLU A 13 -16.25 -1.29 0.12
CA GLU A 13 -16.38 -2.41 1.06
C GLU A 13 -15.24 -2.44 2.08
N ALA A 14 -14.02 -2.10 1.67
CA ALA A 14 -12.88 -1.98 2.56
C ALA A 14 -13.09 -0.83 3.58
N GLY A 15 -13.62 0.32 3.14
CA GLY A 15 -14.02 1.43 4.01
C GLY A 15 -15.04 0.99 5.07
N TYR A 16 -16.12 0.32 4.65
CA TYR A 16 -17.11 -0.25 5.56
C TYR A 16 -16.50 -1.24 6.55
N ALA A 17 -15.62 -2.13 6.08
CA ALA A 17 -15.01 -3.15 6.92
C ALA A 17 -14.06 -2.58 7.99
N VAL A 18 -13.34 -1.51 7.67
CA VAL A 18 -12.46 -0.80 8.62
C VAL A 18 -13.29 -0.07 9.66
N GLN A 19 -14.35 0.64 9.25
CA GLN A 19 -15.15 1.46 10.16
C GLN A 19 -16.11 0.66 11.04
N LEU A 20 -16.82 -0.33 10.48
CA LEU A 20 -17.88 -1.07 11.18
C LEU A 20 -17.34 -2.28 11.95
N SER A 21 -16.44 -3.04 11.33
CA SER A 21 -15.91 -4.28 11.91
C SER A 21 -14.52 -4.14 12.54
N ASN A 22 -13.98 -2.92 12.61
CA ASN A 22 -12.65 -2.62 13.15
C ASN A 22 -11.56 -3.56 12.59
N LYS A 23 -11.69 -3.94 11.30
CA LYS A 23 -10.72 -4.83 10.66
C LYS A 23 -9.42 -4.07 10.44
N ALA A 24 -8.31 -4.77 10.62
CA ALA A 24 -6.99 -4.18 10.45
C ALA A 24 -6.72 -3.92 8.96
N LEU A 25 -6.44 -2.65 8.63
CA LEU A 25 -5.98 -2.22 7.33
C LEU A 25 -4.45 -2.10 7.33
N LEU A 26 -3.79 -2.85 6.46
CA LEU A 26 -2.35 -2.86 6.26
C LEU A 26 -2.01 -2.05 5.00
N ASP A 27 -1.35 -0.91 5.18
CA ASP A 27 -0.79 -0.12 4.09
C ASP A 27 0.65 -0.57 3.83
N VAL A 28 0.89 -1.07 2.61
CA VAL A 28 2.21 -1.56 2.18
C VAL A 28 2.96 -0.60 1.26
N ARG A 29 2.48 0.65 1.13
CA ARG A 29 3.17 1.68 0.35
C ARG A 29 4.51 2.09 0.98
N PRO A 30 5.49 2.54 0.17
CA PRO A 30 6.73 3.08 0.66
C PRO A 30 6.49 4.40 1.43
N SER A 31 7.47 4.76 2.25
CA SER A 31 7.45 5.96 3.10
C SER A 31 7.08 7.25 2.36
N ASN A 32 7.64 7.46 1.15
CA ASN A 32 7.37 8.66 0.34
C ASN A 32 5.89 8.85 -0.01
N GLU A 33 5.15 7.76 -0.22
CA GLU A 33 3.71 7.83 -0.56
C GLU A 33 2.86 7.92 0.71
N HIS A 34 3.20 7.14 1.74
CA HIS A 34 2.45 7.11 3.00
C HIS A 34 2.50 8.46 3.72
N ASN A 35 3.63 9.16 3.70
CA ASN A 35 3.77 10.46 4.36
C ASN A 35 2.88 11.56 3.74
N LYS A 36 2.45 11.41 2.49
CA LYS A 36 1.56 12.36 1.81
C LYS A 36 0.11 12.20 2.27
N ALA A 37 -0.34 10.96 2.48
CA ALA A 37 -1.69 10.66 2.94
C ALA A 37 -1.78 9.21 3.43
N TRP A 38 -2.54 8.98 4.49
CA TRP A 38 -2.81 7.65 5.04
C TRP A 38 -4.27 7.50 5.45
N VAL A 39 -4.69 6.25 5.66
CA VAL A 39 -6.03 5.97 6.19
C VAL A 39 -5.96 5.95 7.71
N LYS A 40 -6.89 6.62 8.38
CA LYS A 40 -6.97 6.68 9.84
C LYS A 40 -7.16 5.29 10.43
N GLY A 41 -6.33 4.94 11.42
CA GLY A 41 -6.35 3.61 12.06
C GLY A 41 -5.70 2.50 11.22
N SER A 42 -5.14 2.80 10.05
CA SER A 42 -4.34 1.83 9.30
C SER A 42 -2.98 1.60 9.94
N THR A 43 -2.47 0.39 9.79
CA THR A 43 -1.11 0.04 10.19
C THR A 43 -0.22 0.09 8.95
N TRP A 44 0.80 0.93 9.00
CA TRP A 44 1.78 1.04 7.93
C TRP A 44 2.93 0.05 8.15
N ILE A 45 3.15 -0.82 7.16
CA ILE A 45 4.32 -1.70 7.06
C ILE A 45 4.71 -1.78 5.57
N PRO A 46 5.75 -1.07 5.13
CA PRO A 46 6.14 -1.04 3.72
C PRO A 46 6.67 -2.41 3.28
N ILE A 47 6.28 -2.86 2.09
CA ILE A 47 6.88 -4.04 1.43
C ILE A 47 8.17 -3.70 0.69
N PHE A 48 8.29 -2.44 0.26
CA PHE A 48 9.49 -1.87 -0.32
C PHE A 48 9.84 -0.60 0.43
N ASP A 49 11.11 -0.44 0.78
CA ASP A 49 11.62 0.85 1.24
C ASP A 49 12.65 1.39 0.23
N VAL A 50 12.87 2.69 0.29
CA VAL A 50 13.89 3.33 -0.53
C VAL A 50 15.26 2.96 0.05
N ASP A 51 16.07 2.24 -0.73
CA ASP A 51 17.47 1.97 -0.37
C ASP A 51 18.22 3.31 -0.26
N ASN A 52 18.33 3.85 0.96
CA ASN A 52 19.38 4.84 1.29
C ASN A 52 20.73 4.15 1.59
N GLY A 53 20.76 2.81 1.51
CA GLY A 53 21.95 1.99 1.72
C GLY A 53 22.87 1.97 0.50
N LEU A 54 23.84 2.88 0.49
CA LEU A 54 25.16 2.59 -0.06
C LEU A 54 25.80 1.49 0.81
N ASP A 55 25.33 0.26 0.70
CA ASP A 55 25.95 -0.87 1.40
C ASP A 55 27.20 -1.30 0.62
N VAL A 56 28.33 -0.73 1.03
CA VAL A 56 29.68 -0.94 0.47
C VAL A 56 30.14 -2.35 0.84
N GLY A 57 29.65 -3.36 0.13
CA GLY A 57 30.12 -4.73 0.36
C GLY A 57 29.59 -5.79 -0.58
N THR A 58 28.40 -5.58 -1.18
CA THR A 58 27.84 -6.52 -2.14
C THR A 58 27.96 -5.92 -3.53
N ILE A 59 28.73 -6.58 -4.41
CA ILE A 59 28.95 -6.21 -5.82
C ILE A 59 27.70 -5.52 -6.40
N PRO A 60 27.82 -4.34 -7.03
CA PRO A 60 26.74 -3.37 -7.02
C PRO A 60 25.57 -3.96 -7.80
N ARG A 61 24.50 -4.29 -7.08
CA ARG A 61 23.18 -4.57 -7.66
C ARG A 61 22.70 -3.42 -8.57
N LYS A 62 23.31 -2.23 -8.41
CA LYS A 62 23.26 -1.10 -9.36
C LYS A 62 23.62 -1.49 -10.80
N VAL A 63 24.55 -2.43 -11.04
CA VAL A 63 24.94 -2.87 -12.39
C VAL A 63 23.88 -3.80 -13.00
N THR A 64 23.28 -4.69 -12.23
CA THR A 64 22.16 -5.53 -12.70
C THR A 64 20.88 -4.72 -12.94
N ASN A 65 20.59 -3.74 -12.09
CA ASN A 65 19.48 -2.80 -12.29
C ASN A 65 19.73 -1.80 -13.44
N PHE A 66 20.98 -1.44 -13.70
CA PHE A 66 21.38 -0.66 -14.88
C PHE A 66 21.19 -1.46 -16.18
N ALA A 67 21.50 -2.77 -16.16
CA ALA A 67 21.33 -3.66 -17.30
C ALA A 67 19.85 -4.05 -17.58
N MET A 68 18.99 -4.04 -16.56
CA MET A 68 17.54 -4.37 -16.66
C MET A 68 16.61 -3.14 -16.65
N GLY A 69 17.11 -1.96 -17.02
CA GLY A 69 16.25 -0.83 -17.41
C GLY A 69 15.77 0.14 -16.35
N GLY A 70 16.45 0.19 -15.20
CA GLY A 70 16.16 1.17 -14.15
C GLY A 70 16.69 2.59 -14.43
N TRP A 71 17.70 2.76 -15.30
CA TRP A 71 18.35 4.07 -15.46
C TRP A 71 17.51 5.10 -16.26
N TRP A 72 16.78 4.67 -17.30
CA TRP A 72 15.96 5.60 -18.11
C TRP A 72 14.58 5.86 -17.51
N SER A 73 14.14 5.06 -16.54
CA SER A 73 12.81 5.17 -15.94
C SER A 73 12.75 6.12 -14.75
N GLY A 74 13.90 6.59 -14.22
CA GLY A 74 13.96 7.57 -13.14
C GLY A 74 13.26 7.14 -11.84
N MET A 75 12.84 5.87 -11.75
CA MET A 75 12.18 5.33 -10.57
C MET A 75 13.24 4.95 -9.53
N PRO A 76 13.11 5.38 -8.27
CA PRO A 76 14.00 4.93 -7.20
C PRO A 76 14.00 3.40 -7.14
N THR A 77 15.18 2.80 -6.98
CA THR A 77 15.31 1.34 -6.87
C THR A 77 14.62 0.88 -5.59
N LEU A 78 13.43 0.31 -5.74
CA LEU A 78 12.69 -0.32 -4.65
C LEU A 78 13.28 -1.70 -4.39
N SER A 79 13.89 -1.89 -3.21
CA SER A 79 14.31 -3.20 -2.73
C SER A 79 13.23 -3.80 -1.84
N PHE A 80 13.04 -5.11 -1.93
CA PHE A 80 12.14 -5.82 -1.03
C PHE A 80 12.70 -5.75 0.40
N ASP A 81 11.88 -5.25 1.33
CA ASP A 81 12.24 -5.24 2.75
C ASP A 81 12.03 -6.64 3.33
N ASN A 82 13.13 -7.34 3.62
CA ASN A 82 13.10 -8.65 4.29
C ASN A 82 12.47 -8.59 5.70
N SER A 83 12.33 -7.39 6.28
CA SER A 83 11.70 -7.19 7.58
C SER A 83 10.17 -7.02 7.52
N PHE A 84 9.56 -7.06 6.34
CA PHE A 84 8.11 -6.96 6.18
C PHE A 84 7.35 -8.05 6.97
N LEU A 85 7.63 -9.32 6.69
CA LEU A 85 6.96 -10.45 7.35
C LEU A 85 7.11 -10.47 8.88
N PRO A 86 8.32 -10.32 9.47
CA PRO A 86 8.44 -10.33 10.93
C PRO A 86 7.68 -9.18 11.59
N LYS A 87 7.66 -7.97 11.00
CA LYS A 87 6.87 -6.84 11.50
C LYS A 87 5.36 -7.12 11.48
N VAL A 88 4.87 -7.81 10.43
CA VAL A 88 3.44 -8.17 10.33
C VAL A 88 3.09 -9.24 11.38
N VAL A 89 3.94 -10.26 11.55
CA VAL A 89 3.73 -11.34 12.53
C VAL A 89 3.76 -10.83 13.97
N GLU A 90 4.59 -9.83 14.27
CA GLU A 90 4.65 -9.20 15.59
C GLU A 90 3.37 -8.42 15.91
N LYS A 91 2.78 -7.72 14.93
CA LYS A 91 1.59 -6.89 15.13
C LYS A 91 0.27 -7.65 15.01
N PHE A 92 0.22 -8.68 14.18
CA PHE A 92 -1.02 -9.36 13.81
C PHE A 92 -0.93 -10.88 13.95
N PRO A 93 -1.87 -11.51 14.68
CA PRO A 93 -1.93 -12.96 14.73
C PRO A 93 -2.33 -13.52 13.35
N LYS A 94 -1.92 -14.76 13.05
CA LYS A 94 -2.13 -15.38 11.74
C LYS A 94 -3.60 -15.57 11.34
N ASP A 95 -4.48 -15.66 12.34
CA ASP A 95 -5.93 -15.80 12.15
C ASP A 95 -6.66 -14.46 11.99
N ALA A 96 -5.96 -13.31 12.16
CA ALA A 96 -6.57 -12.00 12.02
C ALA A 96 -7.06 -11.75 10.59
N GLU A 97 -8.20 -11.06 10.48
CA GLU A 97 -8.69 -10.54 9.21
C GLU A 97 -7.88 -9.29 8.82
N LEU A 98 -7.05 -9.44 7.79
CA LEU A 98 -6.18 -8.36 7.32
C LEU A 98 -6.62 -7.87 5.94
N ILE A 99 -6.93 -6.59 5.86
CA ILE A 99 -7.16 -5.90 4.59
C ILE A 99 -5.84 -5.30 4.15
N VAL A 100 -5.34 -5.68 2.98
CA VAL A 100 -4.06 -5.22 2.46
C VAL A 100 -4.29 -4.31 1.26
N ALA A 101 -3.77 -3.10 1.33
CA ALA A 101 -3.94 -2.08 0.31
C ALA A 101 -2.61 -1.41 -0.04
N CYS A 102 -2.51 -0.94 -1.28
CA CYS A 102 -1.45 -0.06 -1.74
C CYS A 102 -2.05 0.94 -2.73
N GLN A 103 -1.24 1.77 -3.40
CA GLN A 103 -1.79 2.78 -4.30
C GLN A 103 -2.66 2.18 -5.43
N LYS A 104 -2.13 1.21 -6.17
CA LYS A 104 -2.74 0.66 -7.41
C LYS A 104 -3.20 -0.80 -7.31
N GLY A 105 -2.99 -1.44 -6.16
CA GLY A 105 -3.32 -2.85 -5.92
C GLY A 105 -2.23 -3.89 -6.24
N LEU A 106 -1.25 -3.61 -7.10
CA LEU A 106 -0.25 -4.63 -7.48
C LEU A 106 0.69 -5.04 -6.34
N ARG A 107 1.19 -4.04 -5.58
CA ARG A 107 2.08 -4.31 -4.44
C ARG A 107 1.37 -5.02 -3.30
N SER A 108 0.09 -4.70 -3.07
CA SER A 108 -0.72 -5.37 -2.04
C SER A 108 -1.07 -6.79 -2.43
N LEU A 109 -1.26 -7.08 -3.73
CA LEU A 109 -1.46 -8.45 -4.20
C LEU A 109 -0.22 -9.33 -3.92
N ALA A 110 0.98 -8.81 -4.22
CA ALA A 110 2.23 -9.50 -3.91
C ALA A 110 2.42 -9.68 -2.39
N ALA A 111 2.08 -8.66 -1.59
CA ALA A 111 2.10 -8.76 -0.13
C ALA A 111 1.14 -9.83 0.41
N CYS A 112 -0.07 -9.94 -0.15
CA CYS A 112 -1.02 -10.99 0.21
C CYS A 112 -0.47 -12.38 -0.09
N GLU A 113 0.22 -12.57 -1.22
CA GLU A 113 0.84 -13.86 -1.54
C GLU A 113 1.95 -14.23 -0.55
N LEU A 114 2.78 -13.27 -0.14
CA LEU A 114 3.80 -13.47 0.90
C LEU A 114 3.19 -13.84 2.25
N LEU A 115 2.13 -13.12 2.66
CA LEU A 115 1.43 -13.40 3.92
C LEU A 115 0.72 -14.76 3.88
N TYR A 116 0.13 -15.12 2.75
CA TYR A 116 -0.49 -16.42 2.57
C TYR A 116 0.53 -17.55 2.75
N ASN A 117 1.70 -17.42 2.11
CA ASN A 117 2.79 -18.37 2.26
C ASN A 117 3.35 -18.43 3.69
N ALA A 118 3.22 -17.35 4.47
CA ALA A 118 3.57 -17.30 5.90
C ALA A 118 2.50 -17.94 6.82
N GLY A 119 1.35 -18.32 6.27
CA GLY A 119 0.26 -19.02 6.95
C GLY A 119 -0.94 -18.14 7.33
N TYR A 120 -1.08 -16.93 6.77
CA TYR A 120 -2.29 -16.12 6.94
C TYR A 120 -3.41 -16.65 6.05
N SER A 121 -4.58 -16.88 6.64
CA SER A 121 -5.75 -17.45 5.95
C SER A 121 -6.79 -16.40 5.58
N ASN A 122 -6.93 -15.34 6.38
CA ASN A 122 -7.98 -14.32 6.26
C ASN A 122 -7.46 -13.03 5.63
N LEU A 123 -7.02 -13.11 4.38
CA LEU A 123 -6.49 -11.98 3.63
C LEU A 123 -7.53 -11.38 2.68
N PHE A 124 -7.66 -10.05 2.75
CA PHE A 124 -8.52 -9.27 1.88
C PHE A 124 -7.66 -8.30 1.05
N TRP A 125 -7.79 -8.36 -0.27
CA TRP A 125 -7.07 -7.48 -1.18
C TRP A 125 -8.02 -6.43 -1.75
N VAL A 126 -7.62 -5.16 -1.64
CA VAL A 126 -8.39 -4.04 -2.20
C VAL A 126 -8.10 -3.91 -3.69
N GLN A 127 -9.11 -4.18 -4.52
CA GLN A 127 -9.01 -4.07 -5.97
C GLN A 127 -8.80 -2.62 -6.39
N GLY A 128 -7.78 -2.38 -7.21
CA GLY A 128 -7.42 -1.03 -7.67
C GLY A 128 -6.72 -0.17 -6.61
N GLY A 129 -6.56 -0.67 -5.38
CA GLY A 129 -5.89 0.04 -4.31
C GLY A 129 -6.61 1.32 -3.89
N PHE A 130 -5.84 2.27 -3.34
CA PHE A 130 -6.36 3.55 -2.92
C PHE A 130 -6.71 4.50 -4.07
N GLU A 131 -6.12 4.34 -5.26
CA GLU A 131 -6.44 5.16 -6.43
C GLU A 131 -7.87 4.93 -6.94
N ALA A 132 -8.38 3.71 -6.74
CA ALA A 132 -9.74 3.33 -7.08
C ALA A 132 -10.78 3.76 -6.04
N ALA A 133 -10.35 4.27 -4.88
CA ALA A 133 -11.28 4.89 -3.94
C ALA A 133 -11.85 6.15 -4.61
N GLU A 134 -13.18 6.27 -4.61
CA GLU A 134 -13.82 7.51 -5.04
C GLU A 134 -13.43 8.59 -4.03
N GLU A 135 -12.91 9.69 -4.56
CA GLU A 135 -12.65 10.88 -3.76
C GLU A 135 -14.02 11.52 -3.59
N GLU A 136 -14.48 11.71 -2.35
CA GLU A 136 -15.47 12.74 -2.10
C GLU A 136 -14.84 14.03 -2.62
N ALA A 137 -15.26 14.45 -3.81
CA ALA A 137 -14.99 15.78 -4.28
C ALA A 137 -15.48 16.70 -3.17
N CYS A 138 -14.54 17.37 -2.50
CA CYS A 138 -14.82 18.46 -1.58
C CYS A 138 -15.47 19.58 -2.41
N PHE A 139 -16.75 19.41 -2.72
CA PHE A 139 -17.61 20.43 -3.26
C PHE A 139 -18.50 20.86 -2.08
N PRO A 140 -18.48 22.15 -1.72
CA PRO A 140 -19.27 22.64 -0.60
C PRO A 140 -20.71 22.78 -1.09
N ILE A 141 -21.45 21.68 -1.15
CA ILE A 141 -22.92 21.74 -1.21
C ILE A 141 -23.53 20.70 -0.27
N GLN A 142 -24.48 21.23 0.50
CA GLN A 142 -25.33 20.56 1.46
C GLN A 142 -25.89 19.22 0.95
N PHE A 143 -26.19 18.37 1.95
CA PHE A 143 -27.14 17.26 1.91
C PHE A 143 -26.56 15.86 1.62
N SER A 144 -26.08 15.23 2.70
CA SER A 144 -26.39 13.84 3.06
C SER A 144 -26.25 12.76 1.95
N GLU A 145 -25.03 12.53 1.50
CA GLU A 145 -24.58 11.16 1.28
C GLU A 145 -23.28 11.04 2.08
N ILE A 146 -23.36 10.38 3.23
CA ILE A 146 -22.18 9.95 3.97
C ILE A 146 -21.61 8.82 3.11
N SER A 147 -20.75 9.12 2.14
CA SER A 147 -19.97 8.06 1.50
C SER A 147 -19.02 7.57 2.57
N MET A 148 -19.28 6.36 3.06
CA MET A 148 -18.51 5.74 4.12
C MET A 148 -17.17 5.20 3.59
N ASP A 149 -16.49 6.00 2.77
CA ASP A 149 -15.21 5.69 2.19
C ASP A 149 -14.09 5.92 3.22
N LEU A 150 -12.93 5.30 2.99
CA LEU A 150 -11.80 5.25 3.92
C LEU A 150 -11.50 6.66 4.49
N VAL A 151 -11.51 6.82 5.83
CA VAL A 151 -11.21 8.11 6.47
C VAL A 151 -9.74 8.46 6.22
N VAL A 152 -9.47 9.48 5.44
CA VAL A 152 -8.12 9.88 5.03
C VAL A 152 -7.58 10.99 5.95
N GLU A 153 -6.31 10.88 6.32
CA GLU A 153 -5.53 11.92 6.98
C GLU A 153 -4.30 12.25 6.13
N GLY A 154 -4.00 13.52 5.93
CA GLY A 154 -2.80 13.98 5.22
C GLY A 154 -2.99 15.28 4.43
N PRO A 155 -1.89 15.91 4.00
CA PRO A 155 -1.94 17.14 3.20
C PRO A 155 -2.45 16.96 1.76
N VAL A 156 -2.37 15.74 1.21
CA VAL A 156 -2.71 15.45 -0.20
C VAL A 156 -3.85 14.43 -0.23
N PRO A 157 -4.77 14.47 -1.21
CA PRO A 157 -5.78 13.43 -1.30
C PRO A 157 -5.17 12.07 -1.61
N LEU A 158 -5.76 11.01 -1.04
CA LEU A 158 -5.20 9.64 -1.06
C LEU A 158 -4.93 9.12 -2.48
N LYS A 159 -5.74 9.54 -3.46
CA LYS A 159 -5.59 9.20 -4.88
C LYS A 159 -4.31 9.72 -5.50
N PHE A 160 -3.85 10.90 -5.06
CA PHE A 160 -2.64 11.56 -5.56
C PHE A 160 -1.39 11.23 -4.74
N ALA A 161 -1.54 10.60 -3.56
CA ALA A 161 -0.41 10.27 -2.69
C ALA A 161 0.62 9.32 -3.34
N GLY A 162 0.23 8.50 -4.31
CA GLY A 162 1.17 7.68 -5.09
C GLY A 162 1.65 8.32 -6.40
N ILE A 163 1.18 9.53 -6.73
CA ILE A 163 1.69 10.34 -7.82
C ILE A 163 2.80 11.21 -7.21
N GLY A 164 4.05 10.81 -7.41
CA GLY A 164 5.17 11.41 -6.69
C GLY A 164 6.49 10.74 -7.01
N GLY A 165 7.03 11.02 -8.19
CA GLY A 165 8.39 10.69 -8.59
C GLY A 165 8.86 11.70 -9.62
N ILE A 166 10.03 12.32 -9.38
CA ILE A 166 10.76 13.38 -10.13
C ILE A 166 10.00 14.57 -10.73
N SER A 167 8.71 14.49 -11.05
CA SER A 167 7.91 15.59 -11.60
C SER A 167 7.61 16.69 -10.59
N GLU A 168 7.54 16.38 -9.28
CA GLU A 168 7.51 17.37 -8.19
C GLU A 168 8.91 17.83 -7.75
N PHE A 169 9.98 17.16 -8.20
CA PHE A 169 11.38 17.56 -7.91
C PHE A 169 11.94 18.49 -8.99
N LEU A 170 11.29 18.57 -10.15
CA LEU A 170 11.69 19.37 -11.31
C LEU A 170 10.64 20.44 -11.69
N GLY A 171 9.56 20.60 -10.92
CA GLY A 171 8.48 21.55 -11.16
C GLY A 171 7.92 22.10 -9.87
#